data_AF-A0A1B0DDQ1-F1
#
_entry.id   AF-A0A1B0DDQ1-F1
#
_cell.length_a   1.000
_cell.length_b   1.000
_cell.length_c   1.000
_cell.angle_alpha   90.00
_cell.angle_beta   90.00
_cell.angle_gamma   90.00
#
_symmetry.space_group_name_H-M   'P 1'
#
loop_
_entity.id
_entity.type
_entity.pdbx_description
1 polymer ?
#
loop_
_entity_poly.entity_id
_entity_poly.type
_entity_poly.pdbx_seq_one_letter_code
_entity_poly.pdbx_strand_id
1 'polypeptide(L)'
;MDDPDCIYTIFDNKCKAAGITGTWVTPDTLSVTAFRPVLSNTRDQVSKYVSKDSTNIYHLKFPFIFSEPILTDFVGETCAIFRTLRTIKSSEQKVDYVKISQSYRSTIRTYLEKLQDSIASASDEALIERHKNLITQLYYTECIWHLCEILFVDRVVSGMIVLKLMEWIRFHIPQSERLATELLINGREADSHEDYWTVVRDLILQGQVEVARALLKLHSSSESLTFQITEQILKAMPVFN
;
A
#
# COMPACT_ATOMS: atom_id res chain seq x y z
N MET A 1 -6.86 1.08 -7.51
CA MET A 1 -8.14 1.39 -8.16
C MET A 1 -8.70 0.05 -8.61
N ASP A 2 -9.77 -0.41 -7.98
CA ASP A 2 -10.49 -1.59 -8.47
C ASP A 2 -11.10 -1.20 -9.82
N ASP A 3 -10.65 -1.88 -10.88
CA ASP A 3 -11.22 -1.73 -12.22
C ASP A 3 -12.70 -2.17 -12.14
N PRO A 4 -13.67 -1.31 -12.47
CA PRO A 4 -15.09 -1.61 -12.32
C PRO A 4 -15.44 -2.80 -13.19
N ASP A 5 -15.90 -3.90 -12.57
CA ASP A 5 -16.49 -5.09 -13.19
C ASP A 5 -15.93 -5.41 -14.58
N CYS A 6 -14.69 -5.92 -14.63
CA CYS A 6 -14.11 -6.43 -15.87
C CYS A 6 -14.90 -7.68 -16.32
N ILE A 7 -15.99 -7.47 -17.05
CA ILE A 7 -16.81 -8.55 -17.61
C ILE A 7 -16.11 -9.08 -18.84
N TYR A 8 -15.45 -10.24 -18.70
CA TYR A 8 -14.87 -10.96 -19.81
C TYR A 8 -15.92 -11.85 -20.49
N THR A 9 -16.29 -11.52 -21.73
CA THR A 9 -17.15 -12.37 -22.56
C THR A 9 -16.33 -13.31 -23.43
N ILE A 10 -16.49 -14.61 -23.21
CA ILE A 10 -15.91 -15.66 -24.07
C ILE A 10 -17.01 -16.16 -25.02
N PHE A 11 -16.79 -16.00 -26.32
CA PHE A 11 -17.72 -16.47 -27.34
C PHE A 11 -17.41 -17.92 -27.75
N ASP A 12 -18.27 -18.86 -27.38
CA ASP A 12 -18.24 -20.25 -27.87
C ASP A 12 -19.64 -20.72 -28.28
N ASN A 13 -19.78 -21.05 -29.57
CA ASN A 13 -21.01 -21.57 -30.16
C ASN A 13 -21.44 -22.91 -29.55
N LYS A 14 -20.50 -23.79 -29.17
CA LYS A 14 -20.79 -25.08 -28.53
C LYS A 14 -21.32 -24.86 -27.11
N CYS A 15 -20.70 -23.98 -26.33
CA CYS A 15 -21.18 -23.59 -25.00
C CYS A 15 -22.56 -22.93 -25.03
N LYS A 16 -22.81 -22.05 -26.02
CA LYS A 16 -24.12 -21.41 -26.21
C LYS A 16 -25.23 -22.43 -26.55
N ALA A 17 -24.90 -23.45 -27.34
CA ALA A 17 -25.88 -24.42 -27.81
C ALA A 17 -26.10 -25.61 -26.86
N ALA A 18 -25.07 -26.05 -26.13
CA ALA A 18 -25.13 -27.24 -25.27
C ALA A 18 -25.34 -26.91 -23.78
N GLY A 19 -24.92 -25.72 -23.34
CA GLY A 19 -24.74 -25.37 -21.93
C GLY A 19 -23.26 -25.39 -21.52
N ILE A 20 -22.97 -24.93 -20.31
CA ILE A 20 -21.63 -24.88 -19.73
C ILE A 20 -21.55 -25.75 -18.47
N THR A 21 -20.40 -26.37 -18.26
CA THR A 21 -20.00 -26.92 -16.95
C THR A 21 -18.67 -26.31 -16.55
N GLY A 22 -18.46 -26.16 -15.25
CA GLY A 22 -17.23 -25.64 -14.67
C GLY A 22 -16.71 -26.61 -13.63
N THR A 23 -15.40 -26.89 -13.67
CA THR A 23 -14.72 -27.64 -12.61
C THR A 23 -13.48 -26.89 -12.17
N TRP A 24 -13.27 -26.80 -10.86
CA TRP A 24 -12.03 -26.29 -10.29
C TRP A 24 -10.92 -27.31 -10.53
N VAL A 25 -9.89 -26.90 -11.28
CA VAL A 25 -8.70 -27.73 -11.51
C VAL A 25 -7.65 -27.44 -10.46
N THR A 26 -7.49 -26.18 -10.10
CA THR A 26 -6.71 -25.69 -8.96
C THR A 26 -7.54 -24.66 -8.19
N PRO A 27 -7.16 -24.27 -6.97
CA PRO A 27 -7.87 -23.24 -6.21
C PRO A 27 -7.98 -21.88 -6.93
N ASP A 28 -7.10 -21.60 -7.88
CA ASP A 28 -7.04 -20.36 -8.65
C ASP A 28 -7.46 -20.49 -10.12
N THR A 29 -7.76 -21.72 -10.59
CA THR A 29 -8.12 -21.99 -11.99
C THR A 29 -9.43 -22.75 -12.10
N LEU A 30 -10.43 -22.09 -12.69
CA LEU A 30 -11.72 -22.67 -13.05
C LEU A 30 -11.69 -23.08 -14.53
N SER A 31 -11.90 -24.35 -14.81
CA SER A 31 -11.97 -24.85 -16.19
C SER A 31 -13.42 -24.97 -16.62
N VAL A 32 -13.78 -24.31 -17.72
CA VAL A 32 -15.13 -24.26 -18.28
C VAL A 32 -15.15 -24.98 -19.62
N THR A 33 -16.12 -25.87 -19.79
CA THR A 33 -16.32 -26.64 -21.02
C THR A 33 -17.80 -26.70 -21.39
N ALA A 34 -18.07 -26.96 -22.67
CA ALA A 34 -19.43 -27.21 -23.13
C ALA A 34 -19.94 -28.52 -22.53
N PHE A 35 -21.10 -28.48 -21.88
CA PHE A 35 -21.71 -29.66 -21.26
C PHE A 35 -23.20 -29.70 -21.51
N ARG A 36 -23.68 -30.88 -21.90
CA ARG A 36 -25.09 -31.18 -22.04
C ARG A 36 -25.52 -32.14 -20.93
N PRO A 37 -26.47 -31.77 -20.06
CA PRO A 37 -26.99 -32.68 -19.04
C PRO A 37 -27.78 -33.82 -19.71
N VAL A 38 -27.46 -35.07 -19.32
CA VAL A 38 -28.22 -36.25 -19.70
C VAL A 38 -29.23 -36.54 -18.58
N LEU A 39 -30.51 -36.31 -18.86
CA LEU A 39 -31.62 -36.58 -17.94
C LEU A 39 -32.16 -37.99 -18.14
N SER A 40 -32.90 -38.54 -17.16
CA SER A 40 -33.47 -39.90 -17.20
C SER A 40 -34.45 -40.15 -18.36
N ASN A 41 -34.96 -39.09 -18.97
CA ASN A 41 -35.84 -39.13 -20.15
C ASN A 41 -35.08 -38.99 -21.48
N THR A 42 -33.75 -38.88 -21.45
CA THR A 42 -32.93 -38.72 -22.66
C THR A 42 -32.76 -40.08 -23.33
N ARG A 43 -33.23 -40.21 -24.58
CA ARG A 43 -33.00 -41.42 -25.39
C ARG A 43 -31.52 -41.55 -25.71
N ASP A 44 -31.00 -42.76 -25.61
CA ASP A 44 -29.63 -43.09 -26.00
C ASP A 44 -29.49 -42.95 -27.52
N GLN A 45 -28.91 -41.83 -27.94
CA GLN A 45 -28.66 -41.47 -29.33
C GLN A 45 -27.33 -40.74 -29.42
N VAL A 46 -26.62 -40.94 -30.54
CA VAL A 46 -25.37 -40.22 -30.82
C VAL A 46 -25.63 -38.72 -30.73
N SER A 47 -24.86 -38.03 -29.90
CA SER A 47 -25.05 -36.60 -29.66
C SER A 47 -24.82 -35.80 -30.95
N LYS A 48 -25.69 -34.82 -31.21
CA LYS A 48 -25.60 -33.88 -32.34
C LYS A 48 -24.34 -33.00 -32.30
N TYR A 49 -23.65 -32.98 -31.16
CA TYR A 49 -22.41 -32.24 -30.93
C TYR A 49 -21.16 -33.12 -31.05
N VAL A 50 -21.32 -34.40 -31.38
CA VAL A 50 -20.23 -35.30 -31.80
C VAL A 50 -19.86 -34.90 -33.23
N SER A 51 -19.19 -33.76 -33.37
CA SER A 51 -18.49 -33.40 -34.61
C SER A 51 -17.01 -33.81 -34.49
N LYS A 52 -16.33 -33.97 -35.64
CA LYS A 52 -14.89 -34.25 -35.72
C LYS A 52 -14.01 -33.10 -35.18
N ASP A 53 -14.61 -32.01 -34.72
CA ASP A 53 -13.91 -30.81 -34.29
C ASP A 53 -13.60 -30.87 -32.80
N SER A 54 -12.40 -30.42 -32.43
CA SER A 54 -11.97 -30.30 -31.03
C SER A 54 -12.98 -29.52 -30.18
N THR A 55 -13.12 -29.93 -28.93
CA THR A 55 -13.87 -29.17 -27.92
C THR A 55 -12.87 -28.26 -27.22
N ASN A 56 -13.17 -26.97 -27.18
CA ASN A 56 -12.33 -26.01 -26.47
C ASN A 56 -12.57 -26.15 -24.96
N ILE A 57 -11.47 -26.10 -24.21
CA ILE A 57 -11.48 -26.03 -22.75
C ILE A 57 -10.95 -24.65 -22.39
N TYR A 58 -11.77 -23.87 -21.70
CA TYR A 58 -11.39 -22.52 -21.27
C TYR A 58 -10.89 -22.57 -19.83
N HIS A 59 -9.65 -22.16 -19.62
CA HIS A 59 -9.09 -22.00 -18.28
C HIS A 59 -9.22 -20.55 -17.85
N LEU A 60 -10.09 -20.31 -16.87
CA LEU A 60 -10.26 -19.01 -16.22
C LEU A 60 -9.32 -18.98 -15.02
N LYS A 61 -8.30 -18.13 -15.08
CA LYS A 61 -7.39 -17.89 -13.97
C LYS A 61 -7.76 -16.59 -13.29
N PHE A 62 -8.04 -16.65 -11.99
CA PHE A 62 -8.24 -15.44 -11.20
C PHE A 62 -6.87 -14.78 -10.99
N PRO A 63 -6.74 -13.46 -11.19
CA PRO A 63 -5.51 -12.75 -10.89
C PRO A 63 -5.31 -12.77 -9.37
N PHE A 64 -4.64 -13.81 -8.88
CA PHE A 64 -4.30 -13.91 -7.48
C PHE A 64 -3.15 -12.96 -7.20
N ILE A 65 -3.32 -12.07 -6.22
CA ILE A 65 -2.32 -11.04 -5.89
C ILE A 65 -0.95 -11.67 -5.64
N PHE A 66 -0.89 -12.86 -5.04
CA PHE A 66 0.36 -13.58 -4.77
C PHE A 66 0.84 -14.49 -5.92
N SER A 67 0.35 -14.33 -7.14
CA SER A 67 0.97 -15.00 -8.30
C SER A 67 2.37 -14.45 -8.61
N GLU A 68 2.68 -13.25 -8.10
CA GLU A 68 3.99 -12.63 -8.25
C GLU A 68 5.02 -13.29 -7.31
N PRO A 69 6.21 -13.68 -7.80
CA PRO A 69 7.26 -14.28 -6.98
C PRO A 69 7.64 -13.41 -5.77
N ILE A 70 7.79 -12.09 -6.00
CA ILE A 70 8.15 -11.13 -4.95
C ILE A 70 7.12 -11.15 -3.80
N LEU A 71 5.83 -11.26 -4.11
CA LEU A 71 4.78 -11.30 -3.10
C LEU A 71 4.66 -12.66 -2.43
N THR A 72 5.00 -13.74 -3.13
CA THR A 72 5.07 -15.09 -2.53
C THR A 72 6.15 -15.15 -1.46
N ASP A 73 7.34 -14.62 -1.75
CA ASP A 73 8.44 -14.55 -0.81
C ASP A 73 8.09 -13.66 0.40
N PHE A 74 7.41 -12.53 0.17
CA PHE A 74 6.90 -11.66 1.24
C PHE A 74 5.96 -12.40 2.20
N VAL A 75 4.99 -13.17 1.67
CA VAL A 75 4.11 -14.00 2.50
C VAL A 75 4.91 -15.07 3.24
N GLY A 76 5.91 -15.67 2.59
CA GLY A 76 6.81 -16.64 3.21
C GLY A 76 7.53 -16.08 4.44
N GLU A 77 8.16 -14.91 4.31
CA GLU A 77 8.89 -14.24 5.39
C GLU A 77 7.97 -13.79 6.53
N THR A 78 6.84 -13.15 6.21
CA THR A 78 5.86 -12.74 7.23
C THR A 78 5.29 -13.96 7.98
N CYS A 79 5.02 -15.07 7.29
CA CYS A 79 4.66 -16.33 7.94
C CYS A 79 5.78 -16.88 8.83
N ALA A 80 7.05 -16.70 8.45
CA ALA A 80 8.19 -17.11 9.28
C ALA A 80 8.25 -16.31 10.58
N ILE A 81 8.04 -14.99 10.52
CA ILE A 81 7.95 -14.12 11.72
C ILE A 81 6.83 -14.61 12.64
N PHE A 82 5.64 -14.91 12.09
CA PHE A 82 4.52 -15.43 12.85
C PHE A 82 4.84 -16.76 13.54
N ARG A 83 5.50 -17.70 12.85
CA ARG A 83 5.92 -18.98 13.44
C ARG A 83 6.91 -18.76 14.59
N THR A 84 7.89 -17.88 14.42
CA THR A 84 8.83 -17.51 15.48
C THR A 84 8.11 -16.96 16.70
N LEU A 85 7.15 -16.04 16.52
CA LEU A 85 6.31 -15.53 17.60
C LEU A 85 5.56 -16.64 18.35
N ARG A 86 4.98 -17.60 17.62
CA ARG A 86 4.28 -18.75 18.22
C ARG A 86 5.21 -19.64 19.04
N THR A 87 6.44 -19.86 18.57
CA THR A 87 7.46 -20.64 19.28
C THR A 87 7.87 -19.95 20.59
N ILE A 88 8.13 -18.65 20.56
CA ILE A 88 8.49 -17.87 21.77
C ILE A 88 7.35 -17.94 22.80
N LYS A 89 6.10 -17.77 22.35
CA LYS A 89 4.92 -17.86 23.23
C LYS A 89 4.76 -19.25 23.86
N SER A 90 5.11 -20.31 23.13
CA SER A 90 5.06 -21.69 23.64
C SER A 90 6.18 -21.99 24.64
N SER A 91 7.28 -21.22 24.60
CA SER A 91 8.43 -21.36 25.50
C SER A 91 8.28 -20.58 26.82
N GLU A 92 7.11 -20.00 27.10
CA GLU A 92 6.84 -19.13 28.27
C GLU A 92 7.80 -17.92 28.42
N GLN A 93 8.58 -17.62 27.38
CA GLN A 93 9.47 -16.46 27.38
C GLN A 93 8.67 -15.17 27.22
N LYS A 94 9.13 -14.09 27.88
CA LYS A 94 8.54 -12.76 27.73
C LYS A 94 8.68 -12.30 26.27
N VAL A 95 7.55 -12.12 25.59
CA VAL A 95 7.51 -11.67 24.20
C VAL A 95 7.75 -10.16 24.13
N ASP A 96 8.73 -9.76 23.32
CA ASP A 96 8.94 -8.36 22.94
C ASP A 96 8.16 -8.06 21.66
N TYR A 97 6.92 -7.59 21.82
CA TYR A 97 6.03 -7.32 20.69
C TYR A 97 6.52 -6.17 19.82
N VAL A 98 7.30 -5.23 20.36
CA VAL A 98 7.85 -4.11 19.59
C VAL A 98 8.87 -4.64 18.59
N LYS A 99 9.80 -5.50 19.00
CA LYS A 99 10.76 -6.14 18.08
C LYS A 99 10.11 -6.97 17.00
N ILE A 100 9.05 -7.70 17.34
CA ILE A 100 8.30 -8.52 16.37
C ILE A 100 7.58 -7.60 15.36
N SER A 101 6.95 -6.53 15.82
CA SER A 101 6.30 -5.54 14.96
C SER A 101 7.30 -4.84 14.03
N GLN A 102 8.46 -4.43 14.56
CA GLN A 102 9.55 -3.86 13.76
C GLN A 102 10.06 -4.84 12.71
N SER A 103 10.11 -6.14 13.02
CA SER A 103 10.51 -7.18 12.05
C SER A 103 9.52 -7.23 10.87
N TYR A 104 8.21 -7.17 11.12
CA TYR A 104 7.21 -7.09 10.04
C TYR A 104 7.40 -5.84 9.18
N ARG A 105 7.63 -4.68 9.80
CA ARG A 105 7.86 -3.42 9.07
C ARG A 105 9.14 -3.48 8.22
N SER A 106 10.25 -3.97 8.78
CA SER A 106 11.50 -4.15 8.05
C SER A 106 11.33 -5.07 6.85
N THR A 107 10.60 -6.18 7.02
CA THR A 107 10.21 -7.04 5.90
C THR A 107 9.42 -6.25 4.86
N ILE A 108 8.33 -5.56 5.22
CA ILE A 108 7.56 -4.74 4.26
C ILE A 108 8.48 -3.77 3.50
N ARG A 109 9.40 -3.09 4.20
CA ARG A 109 10.36 -2.16 3.61
C ARG A 109 11.29 -2.83 2.60
N THR A 110 11.88 -3.98 2.92
CA THR A 110 12.71 -4.74 1.98
C THR A 110 11.95 -5.13 0.72
N TYR A 111 10.66 -5.47 0.83
CA TYR A 111 9.86 -5.82 -0.35
C TYR A 111 9.43 -4.59 -1.16
N LEU A 112 9.21 -3.44 -0.53
CA LEU A 112 9.04 -2.17 -1.25
C LEU A 112 10.27 -1.85 -2.09
N GLU A 113 11.47 -2.02 -1.53
CA GLU A 113 12.75 -1.83 -2.25
C GLU A 113 12.88 -2.81 -3.42
N LYS A 114 12.62 -4.11 -3.21
CA LYS A 114 12.62 -5.12 -4.29
C LYS A 114 11.66 -4.77 -5.43
N LEU A 115 10.46 -4.26 -5.12
CA LEU A 115 9.49 -3.83 -6.13
C LEU A 115 9.98 -2.59 -6.89
N GLN A 116 10.62 -1.63 -6.21
CA GLN A 116 11.22 -0.45 -6.85
C GLN A 116 12.36 -0.83 -7.80
N ASP A 117 13.24 -1.74 -7.39
CA ASP A 117 14.32 -2.27 -8.23
C ASP A 117 13.78 -3.03 -9.44
N SER A 118 12.68 -3.79 -9.26
CA SER A 118 11.99 -4.46 -10.35
C SER A 118 11.41 -3.48 -11.36
N ILE A 119 10.89 -2.32 -10.93
CA ILE A 119 10.41 -1.28 -11.84
C ILE A 119 11.57 -0.67 -12.62
N ALA A 120 12.71 -0.41 -11.96
CA ALA A 120 13.87 0.21 -12.60
C ALA A 120 14.50 -0.67 -13.69
N SER A 121 14.33 -2.00 -13.60
CA SER A 121 14.86 -2.98 -14.55
C SER A 121 13.84 -3.49 -15.58
N ALA A 122 12.54 -3.25 -15.37
CA ALA A 122 11.48 -3.71 -16.25
C ALA A 122 11.35 -2.84 -17.51
N SER A 123 11.03 -3.49 -18.63
CA SER A 123 10.66 -2.80 -19.89
C SER A 123 9.18 -2.93 -20.23
N ASP A 124 8.44 -3.80 -19.53
CA ASP A 124 7.01 -4.01 -19.73
C ASP A 124 6.18 -2.98 -18.93
N GLU A 125 5.47 -2.11 -19.64
CA GLU A 125 4.66 -1.03 -19.07
C GLU A 125 3.53 -1.56 -18.18
N ALA A 126 2.91 -2.70 -18.53
CA ALA A 126 1.83 -3.28 -17.73
C ALA A 126 2.34 -3.83 -16.39
N LEU A 127 3.53 -4.43 -16.40
CA LEU A 127 4.20 -4.91 -15.18
C LEU A 127 4.59 -3.74 -14.28
N ILE A 128 5.15 -2.68 -14.87
CA ILE A 128 5.54 -1.45 -14.15
C ILE A 128 4.33 -0.86 -13.43
N GLU A 129 3.21 -0.69 -14.13
CA GLU A 129 2.00 -0.12 -13.54
C GLU A 129 1.44 -1.00 -12.41
N ARG A 130 1.45 -2.32 -12.59
CA ARG A 130 1.06 -3.25 -11.52
C ARG A 130 1.97 -3.13 -10.30
N HIS A 131 3.28 -3.03 -10.49
CA HIS A 131 4.24 -2.89 -9.39
C HIS A 131 4.10 -1.54 -8.68
N LYS A 132 3.83 -0.45 -9.39
CA LYS A 132 3.51 0.85 -8.78
C LYS A 132 2.30 0.77 -7.87
N ASN A 133 1.22 0.13 -8.34
CA ASN A 133 0.01 -0.07 -7.53
C ASN A 133 0.30 -0.88 -6.26
N LEU A 134 1.11 -1.94 -6.35
CA LEU A 134 1.53 -2.74 -5.20
C LEU A 134 2.40 -1.95 -4.22
N ILE A 135 3.34 -1.14 -4.72
CA ILE A 135 4.16 -0.25 -3.88
C ILE A 135 3.27 0.69 -3.09
N THR A 136 2.30 1.34 -3.75
CA THR A 136 1.36 2.24 -3.07
C THR A 136 0.59 1.52 -1.97
N GLN A 137 0.06 0.32 -2.24
CA GLN A 137 -0.68 -0.48 -1.26
C GLN A 137 0.19 -0.93 -0.07
N LEU A 138 1.38 -1.46 -0.33
CA LEU A 138 2.31 -1.90 0.71
C LEU A 138 2.82 -0.73 1.55
N TYR A 139 3.06 0.42 0.93
CA TYR A 139 3.45 1.63 1.64
C TYR A 139 2.36 2.11 2.60
N TYR A 140 1.10 2.17 2.17
CA TYR A 140 -0.01 2.49 3.07
C TYR A 140 -0.16 1.45 4.19
N THR A 141 0.07 0.17 3.89
CA THR A 141 0.07 -0.90 4.89
C THR A 141 1.17 -0.68 5.93
N GLU A 142 2.40 -0.37 5.51
CA GLU A 142 3.51 -0.03 6.42
C GLU A 142 3.20 1.20 7.28
N CYS A 143 2.59 2.22 6.67
CA CYS A 143 2.23 3.47 7.32
C CYS A 143 1.21 3.25 8.45
N ILE A 144 0.12 2.55 8.15
CA ILE A 144 -0.91 2.15 9.13
C ILE A 144 -0.31 1.24 10.20
N TRP A 145 0.54 0.28 9.81
CA TRP A 145 1.18 -0.63 10.75
C TRP A 145 2.08 0.11 11.73
N HIS A 146 2.91 1.04 11.27
CA HIS A 146 3.76 1.88 12.12
C HIS A 146 2.91 2.71 13.09
N LEU A 147 1.76 3.23 12.65
CA LEU A 147 0.87 3.97 13.54
C LEU A 147 0.28 3.06 14.62
N CYS A 148 -0.19 1.88 14.25
CA CYS A 148 -0.70 0.88 15.19
C CYS A 148 0.37 0.42 16.19
N GLU A 149 1.63 0.28 15.74
CA GLU A 149 2.77 -0.02 16.61
C GLU A 149 2.92 1.03 17.70
N ILE A 150 2.92 2.32 17.34
CA ILE A 150 3.03 3.44 18.29
C ILE A 150 1.84 3.48 19.25
N LEU A 151 0.61 3.26 18.75
CA LEU A 151 -0.61 3.44 19.54
C LEU A 151 -0.92 2.25 20.47
N PHE A 152 -0.63 1.03 20.03
CA PHE A 152 -1.15 -0.18 20.69
C PHE A 152 -0.07 -1.13 21.19
N VAL A 153 1.10 -1.16 20.56
CA VAL A 153 2.17 -2.12 20.87
C VAL A 153 3.20 -1.50 21.81
N ASP A 154 3.68 -0.32 21.44
CA ASP A 154 4.64 0.45 22.21
C ASP A 154 3.88 1.27 23.27
N ARG A 155 3.69 0.68 24.47
CA ARG A 155 3.01 1.35 25.58
C ARG A 155 3.91 2.42 26.18
N VAL A 156 3.92 3.58 25.53
CA VAL A 156 4.71 4.73 25.93
C VAL A 156 4.14 5.39 27.20
N VAL A 157 5.02 5.92 28.05
CA VAL A 157 4.63 6.77 29.19
C VAL A 157 3.88 8.01 28.67
N SER A 158 2.72 8.30 29.27
CA SER A 158 1.86 9.43 28.91
C SER A 158 2.68 10.72 28.76
N GLY A 159 2.74 11.27 27.55
CA GLY A 159 3.52 12.48 27.22
C GLY A 159 4.39 12.31 25.96
N MET A 160 5.08 11.17 25.80
CA MET A 160 5.96 10.98 24.62
C MET A 160 5.22 10.49 23.37
N ILE A 161 3.92 10.16 23.47
CA ILE A 161 3.13 9.71 22.31
C ILE A 161 3.04 10.78 21.23
N VAL A 162 2.93 12.06 21.62
CA VAL A 162 2.89 13.18 20.68
C VAL A 162 4.17 13.20 19.87
N LEU A 163 5.34 13.09 20.52
CA LEU A 163 6.65 13.08 19.85
C LEU A 163 6.76 11.94 18.83
N LYS A 164 6.34 10.73 19.20
CA LYS A 164 6.35 9.60 18.25
C LYS A 164 5.41 9.81 17.08
N LEU A 165 4.26 10.45 17.29
CA LEU A 165 3.33 10.80 16.20
C LEU A 165 3.91 11.91 15.30
N MET A 166 4.65 12.87 15.87
CA MET A 166 5.36 13.89 15.11
C MET A 166 6.47 13.25 14.25
N GLU A 167 7.24 12.31 14.81
CA GLU A 167 8.24 11.56 14.05
C GLU A 167 7.60 10.69 12.96
N TRP A 168 6.46 10.06 13.27
CA TRP A 168 5.71 9.24 12.33
C TRP A 168 5.22 10.05 11.12
N ILE A 169 4.61 11.23 11.35
CA ILE A 169 4.10 12.06 10.24
C ILE A 169 5.25 12.58 9.38
N ARG A 170 6.39 12.97 9.98
CA ARG A 170 7.58 13.42 9.26
C ARG A 170 8.21 12.30 8.43
N PHE A 171 8.21 11.08 8.96
CA PHE A 171 8.74 9.91 8.26
C PHE A 171 7.88 9.52 7.04
N HIS A 172 6.55 9.59 7.15
CA HIS A 172 5.63 9.19 6.08
C HIS A 172 5.18 10.32 5.15
N ILE A 173 5.35 11.59 5.55
CA ILE A 173 4.93 12.75 4.74
C ILE A 173 6.09 13.76 4.65
N PRO A 174 7.20 13.41 3.99
CA PRO A 174 8.38 14.27 3.92
C PRO A 174 8.26 15.41 2.90
N GLN A 175 7.18 15.49 2.12
CA GLN A 175 7.04 16.44 1.01
C GLN A 175 7.14 17.90 1.50
N SER A 176 6.50 18.23 2.61
CA SER A 176 6.49 19.59 3.16
C SER A 176 7.88 20.06 3.58
N GLU A 177 8.72 19.18 4.13
CA GLU A 177 10.12 19.49 4.49
C GLU A 177 11.00 19.71 3.25
N ARG A 178 10.78 18.94 2.18
CA ARG A 178 11.48 19.11 0.90
C ARG A 178 11.12 20.45 0.25
N LEU A 179 9.83 20.75 0.12
CA LEU A 179 9.35 22.01 -0.44
C LEU A 179 9.79 23.20 0.42
N ALA A 180 9.81 23.06 1.74
CA ALA A 180 10.34 24.09 2.63
C ALA A 180 11.81 24.42 2.34
N THR A 181 12.62 23.39 2.04
CA THR A 181 14.03 23.58 1.67
C THR A 181 14.16 24.38 0.38
N GLU A 182 13.35 24.07 -0.63
CA GLU A 182 13.31 24.81 -1.91
C GLU A 182 12.88 26.28 -1.71
N LEU A 183 11.84 26.51 -0.91
CA LEU A 183 11.37 27.87 -0.58
C LEU A 183 12.41 28.68 0.20
N LEU A 184 13.14 28.06 1.13
CA LEU A 184 14.22 28.70 1.87
C LEU A 184 15.39 29.08 0.96
N ILE A 185 15.69 28.27 -0.06
CA ILE A 185 16.72 28.55 -1.06
C ILE A 185 16.32 29.74 -1.94
N ASN A 186 15.04 29.83 -2.32
CA ASN A 186 14.53 30.95 -3.13
C ASN A 186 14.62 32.30 -2.39
N GLY A 187 14.58 32.29 -1.05
CA GLY A 187 14.89 33.46 -0.24
C GLY A 187 13.75 34.50 -0.22
N ARG A 188 14.09 35.77 -0.51
CA ARG A 188 13.08 36.84 -0.58
C ARG A 188 12.16 36.57 -1.77
N GLU A 189 10.85 36.70 -1.59
CA GLU A 189 9.77 36.29 -2.51
C GLU A 189 9.31 34.83 -2.39
N ALA A 190 9.76 34.07 -1.38
CA ALA A 190 9.20 32.74 -1.11
C ALA A 190 7.67 32.75 -0.93
N ASP A 191 7.10 33.87 -0.47
CA ASP A 191 5.67 34.10 -0.29
C ASP A 191 4.87 34.25 -1.60
N SER A 192 5.55 34.40 -2.73
CA SER A 192 4.91 34.41 -4.06
C SER A 192 4.58 32.99 -4.57
N HIS A 193 5.20 31.96 -3.99
CA HIS A 193 4.97 30.58 -4.38
C HIS A 193 3.57 30.10 -3.95
N GLU A 194 2.84 29.42 -4.85
CA GLU A 194 1.45 28.99 -4.62
C GLU A 194 1.32 28.12 -3.35
N ASP A 195 2.28 27.23 -3.13
CA ASP A 195 2.28 26.33 -1.97
C ASP A 195 2.82 26.92 -0.66
N TYR A 196 3.29 28.19 -0.64
CA TYR A 196 3.98 28.76 0.53
C TYR A 196 3.20 28.56 1.84
N TRP A 197 1.92 28.96 1.86
CA TRP A 197 1.08 28.85 3.05
C TRP A 197 0.70 27.41 3.40
N THR A 198 0.59 26.54 2.40
CA THR A 198 0.36 25.11 2.61
C THR A 198 1.56 24.50 3.31
N VAL A 199 2.77 24.77 2.84
CA VAL A 199 4.02 24.31 3.46
C VAL A 199 4.16 24.86 4.88
N VAL A 200 3.96 26.16 5.11
CA VAL A 200 4.05 26.75 6.46
C VAL A 200 3.08 26.08 7.44
N ARG A 201 1.82 25.85 7.03
CA ARG A 201 0.82 25.16 7.85
C ARG A 201 1.24 23.73 8.14
N ASP A 202 1.67 22.99 7.12
CA ASP A 202 2.04 21.59 7.27
C ASP A 202 3.27 21.44 8.19
N LEU A 203 4.28 22.31 8.07
CA LEU A 203 5.42 22.34 8.98
C LEU A 203 5.00 22.57 10.44
N ILE A 204 4.06 23.48 10.69
CA ILE A 204 3.54 23.73 12.05
C ILE A 204 2.79 22.48 12.57
N LEU A 205 1.94 21.87 11.75
CA LEU A 205 1.23 20.63 12.08
C LEU A 205 2.17 19.43 12.29
N GLN A 206 3.32 19.43 11.63
CA GLN A 206 4.41 18.46 11.79
C GLN A 206 5.40 18.85 12.90
N GLY A 207 5.14 19.95 13.64
CA GLY A 207 5.96 20.39 14.77
C GLY A 207 7.35 20.89 14.37
N GLN A 208 7.58 21.13 13.07
CA GLN A 208 8.79 21.74 12.51
C GLN A 208 8.72 23.27 12.63
N VAL A 209 8.47 23.72 13.85
CA VAL A 209 8.19 25.13 14.16
C VAL A 209 9.35 26.04 13.80
N GLU A 210 10.59 25.60 13.98
CA GLU A 210 11.77 26.39 13.63
C GLU A 210 11.88 26.63 12.12
N VAL A 211 11.56 25.63 11.29
CA VAL A 211 11.56 25.76 9.83
C VAL A 211 10.42 26.68 9.39
N ALA A 212 9.22 26.51 9.96
CA ALA A 212 8.09 27.39 9.68
C ALA A 212 8.40 28.85 10.06
N ARG A 213 9.05 29.07 11.21
CA ARG A 213 9.49 30.41 11.65
C ARG A 213 10.53 30.99 10.70
N ALA A 214 11.46 30.20 10.17
CA ALA A 214 12.42 30.66 9.17
C ALA A 214 11.72 31.12 7.89
N LEU A 215 10.73 30.36 7.38
CA LEU A 215 9.93 30.75 6.22
C LEU A 215 9.12 32.03 6.47
N LEU A 216 8.49 32.16 7.64
CA LEU A 216 7.71 33.35 7.99
C LEU A 216 8.55 34.63 8.04
N LYS A 217 9.86 34.52 8.35
CA LYS A 217 10.79 35.67 8.31
C LYS A 217 11.11 36.14 6.89
N LEU A 218 10.99 35.26 5.91
CA LEU A 218 11.22 35.58 4.49
C LEU A 218 10.02 36.23 3.82
N HIS A 219 8.84 36.19 4.45
CA HIS A 219 7.63 36.81 3.94
C HIS A 219 7.79 38.33 3.79
N SER A 220 7.23 38.92 2.74
CA SER A 220 7.29 40.37 2.46
C SER A 220 6.82 41.25 3.63
N SER A 221 5.84 40.78 4.39
CA SER A 221 5.25 41.46 5.56
C SER A 221 5.78 40.97 6.92
N SER A 222 6.95 40.33 6.96
CA SER A 222 7.51 39.73 8.19
C SER A 222 7.76 40.74 9.32
N GLU A 223 7.97 42.01 8.98
CA GLU A 223 8.15 43.10 9.96
C GLU A 223 6.83 43.56 10.61
N SER A 224 5.67 43.13 10.11
CA SER A 224 4.37 43.52 10.68
C SER A 224 4.16 42.97 12.08
N LEU A 225 3.40 43.69 12.90
CA LEU A 225 3.10 43.31 14.28
C LEU A 225 2.50 41.90 14.38
N THR A 226 1.64 41.50 13.43
CA THR A 226 1.02 40.17 13.40
C THR A 226 2.04 39.05 13.24
N PHE A 227 3.05 39.23 12.38
CA PHE A 227 4.12 38.25 12.20
C PHE A 227 5.02 38.16 13.43
N GLN A 228 5.33 39.30 14.06
CA GLN A 228 6.12 39.32 15.30
C GLN A 228 5.41 38.59 16.45
N ILE A 229 4.11 38.82 16.63
CA ILE A 229 3.30 38.09 17.64
C ILE A 229 3.26 36.60 17.32
N THR A 230 3.03 36.24 16.06
CA THR A 230 3.00 34.83 15.62
C THR A 230 4.35 34.16 15.90
N GLU A 231 5.47 34.83 15.63
CA GLU A 231 6.80 34.31 15.94
C GLU A 231 6.97 34.03 17.44
N GLN A 232 6.49 34.94 18.31
CA GLN A 232 6.56 34.75 19.76
C GLN A 232 5.71 33.56 20.23
N ILE A 233 4.50 33.40 19.69
CA ILE A 233 3.61 32.27 20.01
C ILE A 233 4.26 30.96 19.59
N LEU A 234 4.78 30.89 18.36
CA LEU A 234 5.45 29.70 17.84
C LEU A 234 6.69 29.34 18.67
N LYS A 235 7.46 30.35 19.10
CA LYS A 235 8.63 30.13 19.98
C LYS A 235 8.25 29.60 21.38
N ALA A 236 7.05 29.92 21.86
CA ALA A 236 6.52 29.45 23.13
C ALA A 236 5.85 28.07 23.04
N MET A 237 5.76 27.47 21.85
CA MET A 237 5.15 26.15 21.67
C MET A 237 5.90 25.12 22.53
N PRO A 238 5.20 24.35 23.38
CA PRO A 238 5.85 23.39 24.25
C PRO A 238 6.49 22.28 23.40
N VAL A 239 7.81 22.27 23.38
CA VAL A 239 8.58 21.13 22.87
C VAL A 239 8.65 20.13 24.01
N PHE A 240 7.96 18.99 23.86
CA PHE A 240 8.13 17.89 24.78
C PHE A 240 9.53 17.30 24.51
N ASN A 241 10.47 17.46 25.45
CA ASN A 241 11.77 16.80 25.43
C ASN A 241 11.75 15.62 26.39
#